data_AF-A0A8J4DXG4-F1
#
_entry.id   AF-A0A8J4DXG4-F1
#
_cell.length_a   1.000
_cell.length_b   1.000
_cell.length_c   1.000
_cell.angle_alpha   90.00
_cell.angle_beta   90.00
_cell.angle_gamma   90.00
#
_symmetry.space_group_name_H-M   'P 1'
#
loop_
_entity.id
_entity.type
_entity.pdbx_description
1 polymer ?
#
loop_
_entity_poly.entity_id
_entity_poly.type
_entity_poly.pdbx_seq_one_letter_code
_entity_poly.pdbx_strand_id
1 'polypeptide(L)'
;MDTRAAAAALRLIARGFTDLADALDDEPAVPEDDRIAAVLDEWGSRGLTREEASALFRRHGFAPQTAGGWARGDWIETRDGLRYASARSREWLRERTA
;
A
#
# COMPACT_ATOMS: atom_id res chain seq x y z
N MET A 1 -39.36 10.95 -19.73
CA MET A 1 -38.55 10.64 -18.54
C MET A 1 -37.59 11.80 -18.33
N ASP A 2 -37.59 12.42 -17.14
CA ASP A 2 -36.67 13.51 -16.84
C ASP A 2 -35.24 12.96 -16.73
N THR A 3 -34.38 13.36 -17.67
CA THR A 3 -32.99 12.90 -17.76
C THR A 3 -32.17 13.31 -16.53
N ARG A 4 -32.54 14.39 -15.84
CA ARG A 4 -31.91 14.82 -14.58
C ARG A 4 -32.27 13.87 -13.44
N ALA A 5 -33.52 13.43 -13.38
CA ALA A 5 -33.96 12.44 -12.39
C ALA A 5 -33.29 11.08 -12.64
N ALA A 6 -33.16 10.66 -13.91
CA ALA A 6 -32.43 9.44 -14.27
C ALA A 6 -30.94 9.53 -13.87
N ALA A 7 -30.28 10.66 -14.14
CA ALA A 7 -28.89 10.87 -13.73
C ALA A 7 -28.70 10.90 -12.20
N ALA A 8 -29.68 11.42 -11.45
CA ALA A 8 -29.65 11.39 -9.99
C ALA A 8 -29.79 9.97 -9.44
N ALA A 9 -30.73 9.20 -10.00
CA ALA A 9 -30.94 7.80 -9.64
C ALA A 9 -29.69 6.94 -9.92
N LEU A 10 -29.04 7.13 -11.07
CA LEU A 10 -27.80 6.42 -11.40
C LEU A 10 -26.65 6.74 -10.44
N ARG A 11 -26.51 8.00 -10.01
CA ARG A 11 -25.49 8.37 -9.00
C ARG A 11 -25.77 7.72 -7.64
N LEU A 12 -27.02 7.63 -7.25
CA LEU A 12 -27.42 6.99 -5.99
C LEU A 12 -27.12 5.49 -6.03
N ILE A 13 -27.41 4.83 -7.15
CA ILE A 13 -27.08 3.42 -7.36
C ILE A 13 -25.56 3.19 -7.32
N ALA A 14 -24.79 4.03 -8.03
CA ALA A 14 -23.33 3.95 -8.00
C ALA A 14 -22.78 4.12 -6.57
N ARG A 15 -23.36 5.05 -5.80
CA ARG A 15 -22.99 5.23 -4.39
C ARG A 15 -23.27 3.99 -3.55
N GLY A 16 -24.43 3.36 -3.72
CA GLY A 16 -24.76 2.11 -3.04
C GLY A 16 -23.80 0.96 -3.36
N PHE A 17 -23.31 0.87 -4.60
CA PHE A 17 -22.27 -0.10 -4.96
C PHE A 17 -20.92 0.21 -4.32
N THR A 18 -20.55 1.49 -4.17
CA THR A 18 -19.36 1.88 -3.41
C THR A 18 -19.49 1.51 -1.94
N ASP A 19 -20.61 1.86 -1.30
CA ASP A 19 -20.83 1.56 0.12
C ASP A 19 -20.85 0.04 0.38
N LEU A 20 -21.38 -0.75 -0.56
CA LEU A 20 -21.34 -2.22 -0.50
C LEU A 20 -19.91 -2.77 -0.67
N ALA A 21 -19.14 -2.22 -1.61
CA ALA A 21 -17.74 -2.61 -1.80
C ALA A 21 -16.91 -2.32 -0.54
N ASP A 22 -17.07 -1.13 0.04
CA ASP A 22 -16.40 -0.72 1.28
C ASP A 22 -16.78 -1.65 2.47
N ALA A 23 -18.03 -2.12 2.53
CA ALA A 23 -18.49 -3.06 3.55
C ALA A 23 -18.01 -4.51 3.32
N LEU A 24 -17.67 -4.86 2.08
CA LEU A 24 -17.09 -6.16 1.73
C LEU A 24 -15.56 -6.17 1.91
N ASP A 25 -14.93 -4.99 1.91
CA ASP A 25 -13.53 -4.77 2.28
C ASP A 25 -13.25 -4.97 3.79
N ASP A 26 -14.22 -5.52 4.54
CA ASP A 26 -14.05 -6.05 5.91
C ASP A 26 -13.25 -7.39 5.88
N GLU A 27 -12.17 -7.44 5.09
CA GLU A 27 -11.12 -8.43 5.26
C GLU A 27 -10.51 -8.23 6.66
N PRO A 28 -10.26 -9.30 7.44
CA PRO A 28 -9.53 -9.16 8.68
C PRO A 28 -8.23 -8.43 8.35
N ALA A 29 -8.07 -7.22 8.90
CA ALA A 29 -6.98 -6.33 8.55
C ALA A 29 -5.69 -7.15 8.51
N VAL A 30 -5.15 -7.36 7.31
CA VAL A 30 -3.95 -8.18 7.12
C VAL A 30 -2.93 -7.66 8.15
N PRO A 31 -2.42 -8.53 9.04
CA PRO A 31 -1.52 -8.10 10.10
C PRO A 31 -0.47 -7.17 9.51
N GLU A 32 -0.17 -6.07 10.21
CA GLU A 32 0.73 -5.05 9.66
C GLU A 32 2.05 -5.66 9.20
N ASP A 33 2.57 -6.62 9.95
CA ASP A 33 3.74 -7.42 9.59
C ASP A 33 3.60 -8.15 8.25
N ASP A 34 2.44 -8.73 7.93
CA ASP A 34 2.24 -9.46 6.67
C ASP A 34 2.17 -8.48 5.48
N ARG A 35 1.61 -7.28 5.70
CA ARG A 35 1.69 -6.19 4.71
C ARG A 35 3.12 -5.65 4.55
N ILE A 36 3.87 -5.54 5.65
CA ILE A 36 5.30 -5.17 5.61
C ILE A 36 6.08 -6.22 4.81
N ALA A 37 5.84 -7.51 5.05
CA ALA A 37 6.48 -8.59 4.33
C ALA A 37 6.16 -8.55 2.82
N ALA A 38 4.89 -8.34 2.46
CA ALA A 38 4.47 -8.20 1.06
C ALA A 38 5.13 -7.01 0.35
N VAL A 39 5.26 -5.86 1.03
CA VAL A 39 6.01 -4.70 0.52
C VAL A 39 7.47 -5.07 0.27
N LEU A 40 8.14 -5.71 1.24
CA LEU A 40 9.57 -6.03 1.15
C LEU A 40 9.86 -7.09 0.09
N ASP A 41 8.98 -8.09 -0.05
CA ASP A 41 9.07 -9.11 -1.08
C ASP A 41 8.95 -8.49 -2.48
N GLU A 42 7.93 -7.66 -2.71
CA GLU A 42 7.76 -6.99 -4.01
C GLU A 42 8.87 -5.96 -4.29
N TRP A 43 9.37 -5.29 -3.25
CA TRP A 43 10.51 -4.37 -3.39
C TRP A 43 11.75 -5.12 -3.87
N GLY A 44 12.03 -6.28 -3.28
CA GLY A 44 13.22 -7.08 -3.58
C GLY A 44 14.52 -6.31 -3.34
N SER A 45 15.47 -6.44 -4.26
CA SER A 45 16.81 -5.83 -4.13
C SER A 45 17.01 -4.54 -4.95
N ARG A 46 15.99 -4.06 -5.68
CA ARG A 46 16.12 -2.91 -6.57
C ARG A 46 15.97 -1.58 -5.83
N GLY A 47 16.65 -0.55 -6.33
CA GLY A 47 16.47 0.83 -5.87
C GLY A 47 15.20 1.43 -6.45
N LEU A 48 14.39 2.09 -5.61
CA LEU A 48 13.18 2.78 -6.02
C LEU A 48 13.35 4.29 -5.94
N THR A 49 12.82 4.99 -6.93
CA THR A 49 12.57 6.42 -6.82
C THR A 49 11.54 6.71 -5.72
N ARG A 50 11.40 7.98 -5.35
CA ARG A 50 10.38 8.41 -4.38
C ARG A 50 8.96 8.04 -4.84
N GLU A 51 8.69 8.19 -6.12
CA GLU A 51 7.38 7.96 -6.73
C GLU A 51 7.05 6.47 -6.77
N GLU A 52 8.01 5.63 -7.18
CA GLU A 52 7.86 4.18 -7.16
C GLU A 52 7.67 3.64 -5.74
N ALA A 53 8.46 4.12 -4.77
CA ALA A 53 8.28 3.72 -3.38
C ALA A 53 6.87 4.12 -2.88
N SER A 54 6.44 5.35 -3.16
CA SER A 54 5.09 5.82 -2.78
C SER A 54 3.96 5.03 -3.47
N ALA A 55 4.18 4.57 -4.71
CA ALA A 55 3.24 3.71 -5.42
C ALA A 55 3.22 2.29 -4.84
N LEU A 56 4.38 1.75 -4.45
CA LEU A 56 4.50 0.47 -3.76
C LEU A 56 3.76 0.49 -2.43
N PHE A 57 4.03 1.47 -1.55
CA PHE A 57 3.32 1.59 -0.27
C PHE A 57 1.80 1.64 -0.43
N ARG A 58 1.30 2.43 -1.39
CA ARG A 58 -0.15 2.51 -1.65
C ARG A 58 -0.77 1.20 -2.08
N ARG A 59 -0.08 0.40 -2.92
CA ARG A 59 -0.59 -0.90 -3.37
C ARG A 59 -0.75 -1.90 -2.22
N HIS A 60 0.02 -1.75 -1.16
CA HIS A 60 -0.05 -2.59 0.05
C HIS A 60 -0.82 -1.93 1.20
N GLY A 61 -1.62 -0.90 0.92
CA GLY A 61 -2.49 -0.26 1.91
C GLY A 61 -1.77 0.65 2.92
N PHE A 62 -0.54 1.07 2.64
CA PHE A 62 0.17 2.05 3.47
C PHE A 62 -0.01 3.48 2.94
N ALA A 63 -0.15 4.41 3.87
CA ALA A 63 -0.14 5.83 3.55
C ALA A 63 1.27 6.25 3.03
N PRO A 64 1.38 7.13 2.02
CA PRO A 64 2.68 7.56 1.49
C PRO A 64 3.63 8.19 2.54
N GLN A 65 3.07 8.75 3.62
CA GLN A 65 3.85 9.31 4.73
C GLN A 65 4.60 8.23 5.53
N THR A 66 4.19 6.96 5.44
CA THR A 66 4.79 5.82 6.14
C THR A 66 6.26 5.57 5.73
N ALA A 67 6.64 5.93 4.49
CA ALA A 67 8.02 5.82 4.03
C ALA A 67 9.02 6.62 4.89
N GLY A 68 8.60 7.74 5.47
CA GLY A 68 9.43 8.53 6.39
C GLY A 68 9.54 7.92 7.78
N GLY A 69 8.56 7.13 8.21
CA GLY A 69 8.64 6.32 9.43
C GLY A 69 9.61 5.15 9.25
N TRP A 70 9.55 4.49 8.10
CA TRP A 70 10.43 3.37 7.76
C TRP A 70 11.89 3.80 7.63
N ALA A 71 12.16 4.97 7.03
CA ALA A 71 13.52 5.52 6.99
C ALA A 71 14.08 5.81 8.40
N ARG A 72 13.25 6.27 9.34
CA ARG A 72 13.67 6.53 10.73
C ARG A 72 13.86 5.26 11.55
N GLY A 73 13.21 4.17 11.17
CA GLY A 73 13.31 2.87 11.83
C GLY A 73 14.35 1.93 11.21
N ASP A 74 15.26 2.46 10.38
CA ASP A 74 16.28 1.69 9.64
C ASP A 74 15.71 0.60 8.72
N TRP A 75 14.47 0.75 8.23
CA TRP A 75 13.86 -0.17 7.28
C TRP A 75 14.25 0.13 5.83
N ILE A 76 14.61 1.39 5.55
CA ILE A 76 14.95 1.89 4.21
C ILE A 76 16.29 2.62 4.27
N GLU A 77 17.15 2.33 3.30
CA GLU A 77 18.39 3.06 3.07
C GLU A 77 18.24 3.92 1.81
N THR A 78 18.76 5.14 1.83
CA THR A 78 18.81 6.00 0.63
C THR A 78 20.24 6.09 0.13
N ARG A 79 20.45 5.73 -1.14
CA ARG A 79 21.76 5.79 -1.81
C ARG A 79 21.55 6.24 -3.25
N ASP A 80 22.38 7.16 -3.73
CA ASP A 80 22.36 7.65 -5.11
C ASP A 80 20.97 8.17 -5.55
N GLY A 81 20.21 8.75 -4.62
CA GLY A 81 18.84 9.25 -4.86
C GLY A 81 17.74 8.18 -4.89
N LEU A 82 18.11 6.91 -4.77
CA LEU A 82 17.22 5.75 -4.74
C LEU A 82 17.04 5.21 -3.33
N ARG A 83 15.89 4.58 -3.06
CA ARG A 83 15.54 3.93 -1.81
C ARG A 83 15.64 2.43 -1.95
N TYR A 84 16.28 1.78 -0.98
CA TYR A 84 16.47 0.35 -0.92
C TYR A 84 15.91 -0.18 0.39
N ALA A 85 15.36 -1.39 0.39
CA ALA A 85 15.15 -2.11 1.64
C ALA A 85 16.51 -2.33 2.32
N SER A 86 16.61 -1.95 3.60
CA SER A 86 17.85 -2.07 4.35
C SER A 86 18.32 -3.53 4.47
N ALA A 87 19.57 -3.73 4.89
CA ALA A 87 20.05 -5.08 5.22
C ALA A 87 19.16 -5.74 6.30
N ARG A 88 18.78 -4.96 7.32
CA ARG A 88 17.88 -5.37 8.41
C ARG A 88 16.52 -5.82 7.90
N SER A 89 15.88 -5.05 7.03
CA SER A 89 14.56 -5.40 6.48
C SER A 89 14.59 -6.71 5.69
N ARG A 90 15.68 -6.94 4.94
CA ARG A 90 15.86 -8.17 4.17
C ARG A 90 16.14 -9.38 5.05
N GLU A 91 16.84 -9.20 6.16
CA GLU A 91 17.05 -10.25 7.15
C GLU A 91 15.75 -10.60 7.87
N TRP A 92 15.01 -9.59 8.35
CA TRP A 92 13.69 -9.77 8.95
C TRP A 92 12.72 -10.52 8.03
N LEU A 93 12.71 -10.23 6.72
CA LEU A 93 11.89 -10.96 5.76
C LEU A 93 12.32 -12.42 5.60
N ARG A 94 13.63 -12.70 5.60
CA ARG A 94 14.16 -14.07 5.50
C ARG A 94 13.78 -14.92 6.70
N GLU A 95 13.83 -14.38 7.90
CA GLU A 95 13.44 -15.09 9.14
C GLU A 95 11.96 -15.53 9.13
N ARG A 96 11.11 -14.84 8.36
CA ARG A 96 9.67 -15.12 8.26
C ARG A 96 9.28 -16.01 7.10
N THR A 97 10.16 -16.16 6.10
CA THR A 97 9.90 -16.94 4.88
C THR A 97 10.71 -18.25 4.83
N ALA A 98 11.57 -18.48 5.83
CA ALA A 98 12.29 -19.74 6.07
C ALA A 98 11.39 -20.78 6.74
#